data_AF-W7XY23-F1
#
_entry.id   AF-W7XY23-F1
#
_cell.length_a   1.000
_cell.length_b   1.000
_cell.length_c   1.000
_cell.angle_alpha   90.00
_cell.angle_beta   90.00
_cell.angle_gamma   90.00
#
_symmetry.space_group_name_H-M   'P 1'
#
loop_
_entity.id
_entity.type
_entity.pdbx_description
1 polymer ?
#
loop_
_entity_poly.entity_id
_entity_poly.type
_entity_poly.pdbx_seq_one_letter_code
_entity_poly.pdbx_strand_id
1 'polypeptide(L)'
;MKYCTNCGVELDPSMDSCPLCHDLSNKKSSLAESQETNTSFTSSHGKKEKENQVKTTPEKQLNRKLFWELTVIVLLSATIITFLIDLLTSQHISWSKYTAIICFVLFINSSLLSFFRHQSLTLTLGSFASLSFLILAIDYLGNATGWSFKAGIPLLLLLYLFFLCSILFIKKLKEKGINIIALILSLASIICMAVEILLDYYSGQKITMGWSIYVISSGIPISGILLFVHYRMKKGRELKRLFHL
;
A
#
# COMPACT_ATOMS: atom_id res chain seq x y z
N MET A 1 -0.66 -15.38 55.49
CA MET A 1 -1.89 -14.65 55.09
C MET A 1 -2.56 -15.46 53.98
N LYS A 2 -3.86 -15.75 54.08
CA LYS A 2 -4.59 -16.53 53.06
C LYS A 2 -5.23 -15.53 52.10
N TYR A 3 -5.05 -15.71 50.80
CA TYR A 3 -5.74 -14.89 49.79
C TYR A 3 -6.73 -15.77 49.02
N CYS A 4 -7.91 -15.25 48.71
CA CYS A 4 -8.86 -15.95 47.86
C CYS A 4 -8.34 -15.95 46.41
N THR A 5 -8.22 -17.13 45.78
CA THR A 5 -7.78 -17.25 44.38
C THR A 5 -8.80 -16.72 43.37
N ASN A 6 -10.07 -16.64 43.75
CA ASN A 6 -11.13 -16.14 42.88
C ASN A 6 -11.30 -14.62 42.97
N CYS A 7 -11.29 -14.05 44.19
CA CYS A 7 -11.57 -12.62 44.40
C CYS A 7 -10.33 -11.78 44.75
N GLY A 8 -9.19 -12.39 45.06
CA GLY A 8 -7.94 -11.68 45.39
C GLY A 8 -7.95 -10.95 46.74
N VAL A 9 -9.00 -11.11 47.55
CA VAL A 9 -9.14 -10.48 48.87
C VAL A 9 -8.37 -11.27 49.92
N GLU A 10 -7.75 -10.55 50.86
CA GLU A 10 -7.08 -11.12 52.02
C GLU A 10 -8.10 -11.68 53.03
N LEU A 11 -7.94 -12.95 53.39
CA LEU A 11 -8.79 -13.67 54.32
C LEU A 11 -8.05 -13.91 55.63
N ASP A 12 -8.78 -13.71 56.72
CA ASP A 12 -8.33 -14.03 58.07
C ASP A 12 -8.02 -15.54 58.19
N PRO A 13 -6.91 -15.94 58.81
CA PRO A 13 -6.49 -17.35 58.90
C PRO A 13 -7.55 -18.30 59.51
N SER A 14 -8.49 -17.78 60.30
CA SER A 14 -9.57 -18.51 60.98
C SER A 14 -10.82 -18.78 60.13
N MET A 15 -10.87 -18.29 58.89
CA MET A 15 -12.03 -18.41 58.01
C MET A 15 -11.85 -19.50 56.94
N ASP A 16 -12.80 -20.43 56.87
CA ASP A 16 -12.78 -21.59 55.94
C ASP A 16 -13.61 -21.38 54.66
N SER A 17 -14.26 -20.22 54.49
CA SER A 17 -14.98 -19.86 53.27
C SER A 17 -14.90 -18.34 53.03
N CYS A 18 -14.82 -17.91 51.76
CA CYS A 18 -14.84 -16.49 51.43
C CYS A 18 -16.30 -15.98 51.41
N PRO A 19 -16.66 -14.94 52.18
CA PRO A 19 -18.04 -14.45 52.26
C PRO A 19 -18.53 -13.73 51.00
N LEU A 20 -17.64 -13.36 50.07
CA LEU A 20 -18.00 -12.68 48.82
C LEU A 20 -18.31 -13.63 47.66
N CYS A 21 -17.66 -14.79 47.61
CA CYS A 21 -17.80 -15.74 46.49
C CYS A 21 -18.24 -17.13 46.92
N HIS A 22 -18.40 -17.38 48.22
CA HIS A 22 -18.94 -18.60 48.84
C HIS A 22 -18.27 -19.93 48.44
N ASP A 23 -17.14 -19.89 47.74
CA ASP A 23 -16.48 -21.09 47.25
C ASP A 23 -15.17 -21.34 47.99
N LEU A 24 -15.09 -22.48 48.69
CA LEU A 24 -13.82 -23.09 49.06
C LEU A 24 -13.95 -24.61 48.93
N SER A 25 -13.22 -25.19 47.97
CA SER A 25 -12.82 -26.58 48.04
C SER A 25 -11.31 -26.68 48.20
N ASN A 26 -10.96 -27.01 49.43
CA ASN A 26 -9.65 -27.29 49.97
C ASN A 26 -9.19 -28.67 49.49
N LYS A 27 -7.97 -28.83 48.94
CA LYS A 27 -7.28 -30.13 49.00
C LYS A 27 -5.76 -30.01 49.07
N LYS A 28 -5.30 -30.21 50.31
CA LYS A 28 -4.05 -30.84 50.77
C LYS A 28 -2.77 -30.00 50.78
N SER A 29 -2.52 -29.45 51.96
CA SER A 29 -1.21 -29.48 52.62
C SER A 29 -0.67 -30.91 52.74
N SER A 30 0.62 -31.11 52.41
CA SER A 30 1.58 -31.68 53.37
C SER A 30 2.96 -31.92 52.73
N LEU A 31 3.95 -31.23 53.29
CA LEU A 31 5.30 -31.72 53.64
C LEU A 31 6.36 -31.93 52.55
N ALA A 32 7.56 -31.45 52.94
CA ALA A 32 8.91 -31.90 52.59
C ALA A 32 9.53 -31.41 51.25
N GLU A 33 10.40 -30.40 51.40
CA GLU A 33 11.85 -30.52 51.23
C GLU A 33 12.40 -31.18 49.94
N SER A 34 13.39 -30.50 49.37
CA SER A 34 14.43 -30.99 48.43
C SER A 34 14.25 -30.71 46.93
N GLN A 35 15.27 -30.03 46.40
CA GLN A 35 15.94 -30.26 45.12
C GLN A 35 15.30 -29.78 43.79
N GLU A 36 16.06 -28.85 43.20
CA GLU A 36 16.50 -28.75 41.80
C GLU A 36 15.72 -29.41 40.64
N THR A 37 15.81 -28.68 39.51
CA THR A 37 15.60 -29.04 38.09
C THR A 37 14.18 -28.96 37.49
N ASN A 38 14.09 -28.08 36.47
CA ASN A 38 13.42 -28.22 35.17
C ASN A 38 12.06 -28.95 35.18
N THR A 39 10.93 -28.38 34.73
CA THR A 39 10.69 -27.87 33.38
C THR A 39 9.26 -27.31 33.34
N SER A 40 9.05 -26.19 32.63
CA SER A 40 7.84 -25.79 31.88
C SER A 40 6.43 -26.24 32.33
N PHE A 41 5.49 -25.31 32.56
CA PHE A 41 4.19 -25.23 31.86
C PHE A 41 3.37 -23.97 32.28
N THR A 42 3.31 -23.02 31.34
CA THR A 42 2.17 -22.15 30.96
C THR A 42 1.25 -21.52 32.04
N SER A 43 1.42 -20.21 32.27
CA SER A 43 0.34 -19.33 32.74
C SER A 43 -0.30 -18.58 31.57
N SER A 44 -1.56 -18.95 31.30
CA SER A 44 -2.48 -18.26 30.40
C SER A 44 -3.28 -17.25 31.22
N HIS A 45 -3.08 -15.95 30.99
CA HIS A 45 -4.15 -14.96 30.74
C HIS A 45 -3.63 -13.52 30.70
N GLY A 46 -3.50 -13.02 29.48
CA GLY A 46 -3.40 -11.60 29.12
C GLY A 46 -4.06 -11.44 27.76
N LYS A 47 -5.37 -11.73 27.72
CA LYS A 47 -6.20 -11.76 26.51
C LYS A 47 -6.64 -10.34 26.17
N LYS A 48 -5.82 -9.65 25.38
CA LYS A 48 -6.16 -8.55 24.45
C LYS A 48 -4.88 -8.14 23.74
N GLU A 49 -4.96 -7.96 22.42
CA GLU A 49 -3.88 -7.41 21.58
C GLU A 49 -2.79 -8.41 21.12
N LYS A 50 -3.18 -9.41 20.31
CA LYS A 50 -2.26 -10.14 19.40
C LYS A 50 -3.01 -10.91 18.30
N GLU A 51 -4.06 -10.34 17.71
CA GLU A 51 -4.78 -10.95 16.57
C GLU A 51 -4.20 -10.51 15.20
N ASN A 52 -2.91 -10.23 15.12
CA ASN A 52 -2.27 -9.78 13.87
C ASN A 52 -0.87 -10.35 13.62
N GLN A 53 -0.48 -11.40 14.33
CA GLN A 53 0.77 -12.09 14.05
C GLN A 53 0.49 -13.58 13.90
N VAL A 54 0.98 -14.13 12.78
CA VAL A 54 0.79 -15.51 12.31
C VAL A 54 -0.50 -15.79 11.53
N LYS A 55 -0.82 -14.93 10.54
CA LYS A 55 -1.36 -15.46 9.28
C LYS A 55 -0.20 -16.17 8.58
N THR A 56 -0.15 -17.48 8.78
CA THR A 56 0.82 -18.41 8.22
C THR A 56 1.08 -18.07 6.74
N THR A 57 2.36 -17.96 6.38
CA THR A 57 2.86 -17.72 5.03
C THR A 57 2.09 -18.48 3.91
N PRO A 58 1.62 -19.74 4.10
CA PRO A 58 0.77 -20.44 3.12
C PRO A 58 -0.61 -19.80 2.88
N GLU A 59 -1.32 -19.28 3.89
CA GLU A 59 -2.66 -18.69 3.70
C GLU A 59 -2.62 -17.43 2.83
N LYS A 60 -1.62 -16.57 3.05
CA LYS A 60 -1.44 -15.38 2.21
C LYS A 60 -1.09 -15.76 0.78
N GLN A 61 -0.35 -16.84 0.56
CA GLN A 61 0.00 -17.32 -0.80
C GLN A 61 -1.20 -17.99 -1.48
N LEU A 62 -2.00 -18.76 -0.73
CA LEU A 62 -3.25 -19.36 -1.20
C LEU A 62 -4.25 -18.29 -1.63
N ASN A 63 -4.51 -17.29 -0.78
CA ASN A 63 -5.39 -16.17 -1.11
C ASN A 63 -4.92 -15.39 -2.33
N ARG A 64 -3.60 -15.34 -2.58
CA ARG A 64 -3.01 -14.69 -3.77
C ARG A 64 -3.23 -15.50 -5.04
N LYS A 65 -3.02 -16.82 -4.99
CA LYS A 65 -3.32 -17.70 -6.13
C LYS A 65 -4.81 -17.67 -6.46
N LEU A 66 -5.67 -17.74 -5.45
CA LEU A 66 -7.12 -17.62 -5.62
C LEU A 66 -7.53 -16.28 -6.22
N PHE A 67 -6.99 -15.16 -5.71
CA PHE A 67 -7.27 -13.84 -6.28
C PHE A 67 -6.81 -13.72 -7.75
N TRP A 68 -5.62 -14.24 -8.05
CA TRP A 68 -5.11 -14.25 -9.42
C TRP A 68 -6.02 -15.09 -10.32
N GLU A 69 -6.33 -16.32 -9.93
CA GLU A 69 -7.21 -17.24 -10.66
C GLU A 69 -8.60 -16.64 -10.92
N LEU A 70 -9.23 -16.04 -9.90
CA LEU A 70 -10.48 -15.31 -10.05
C LEU A 70 -10.36 -14.14 -11.04
N THR A 71 -9.28 -13.38 -10.97
CA THR A 71 -9.01 -12.28 -11.91
C THR A 71 -8.89 -12.80 -13.34
N VAL A 72 -8.18 -13.92 -13.54
CA VAL A 72 -8.05 -14.56 -14.87
C VAL A 72 -9.40 -15.01 -15.39
N ILE A 73 -10.21 -15.69 -14.58
CA ILE A 73 -11.54 -16.18 -14.98
C ILE A 73 -12.45 -15.00 -15.37
N VAL A 74 -12.47 -13.92 -14.58
CA VAL A 74 -13.27 -12.73 -14.87
C VAL A 74 -12.79 -12.03 -16.14
N LEU A 75 -11.49 -11.86 -16.35
CA LEU A 75 -10.97 -11.23 -17.57
C LEU A 75 -11.20 -12.08 -18.82
N LEU A 76 -11.05 -13.41 -18.71
CA LEU A 76 -11.27 -14.34 -19.80
C LEU A 76 -12.75 -14.35 -20.21
N SER A 77 -13.65 -14.47 -19.24
CA SER A 77 -15.09 -14.41 -19.49
C SER A 77 -15.52 -13.07 -20.10
N ALA A 78 -15.01 -11.94 -19.61
CA ALA A 78 -15.27 -10.64 -20.21
C ALA A 78 -14.78 -10.56 -21.67
N THR A 79 -13.61 -11.13 -21.98
CA THR A 79 -13.06 -11.17 -23.34
C THR A 79 -13.95 -12.03 -24.26
N ILE A 80 -14.38 -13.21 -23.81
CA ILE A 80 -15.24 -14.12 -24.59
C ILE A 80 -16.60 -13.47 -24.86
N ILE A 81 -17.22 -12.88 -23.84
CA ILE A 81 -18.55 -12.25 -23.96
C ILE A 81 -18.48 -11.09 -24.96
N THR A 82 -17.50 -10.19 -24.82
CA THR A 82 -17.37 -9.03 -25.71
C THR A 82 -17.00 -9.43 -27.14
N PHE A 83 -16.19 -10.47 -27.31
CA PHE A 83 -15.92 -11.05 -28.62
C PHE A 83 -17.17 -11.61 -29.29
N LEU A 84 -17.98 -12.37 -28.54
CA LEU A 84 -19.21 -12.96 -29.07
C LEU A 84 -20.24 -11.90 -29.44
N ILE A 85 -20.41 -10.86 -28.60
CA ILE A 85 -21.29 -9.72 -28.89
C ILE A 85 -20.84 -8.97 -30.14
N ASP A 86 -19.55 -8.71 -30.30
CA ASP A 86 -19.01 -8.03 -31.48
C ASP A 86 -19.22 -8.86 -32.75
N LEU A 87 -19.03 -10.18 -32.67
CA LEU A 87 -19.28 -11.08 -33.80
C LEU A 87 -20.76 -11.11 -34.21
N LEU A 88 -21.66 -11.14 -33.23
CA LEU A 88 -23.11 -11.15 -33.47
C LEU A 88 -23.62 -9.80 -34.02
N THR A 89 -23.05 -8.69 -33.56
CA THR A 89 -23.50 -7.34 -33.93
C THR A 89 -22.90 -6.88 -35.26
N SER A 90 -21.59 -7.08 -35.42
CA SER A 90 -20.81 -6.44 -36.47
C SER A 90 -20.48 -7.37 -37.64
N GLN A 91 -20.70 -8.69 -37.50
CA GLN A 91 -20.29 -9.77 -38.42
C GLN A 91 -18.78 -9.80 -38.77
N HIS A 92 -18.02 -8.85 -38.25
CA HIS A 92 -16.58 -8.68 -38.38
C HIS A 92 -16.00 -8.23 -37.04
N ILE A 93 -14.75 -8.60 -36.77
CA ILE A 93 -14.06 -8.26 -35.52
C ILE A 93 -13.66 -6.78 -35.56
N SER A 94 -14.38 -5.93 -34.85
CA SER A 94 -14.21 -4.48 -34.89
C SER A 94 -13.79 -3.94 -33.51
N TRP A 95 -14.72 -3.83 -32.56
CA TRP A 95 -14.48 -3.22 -31.26
C TRP A 95 -13.93 -4.19 -30.21
N SER A 96 -14.18 -5.50 -30.37
CA SER A 96 -13.70 -6.52 -29.43
C SER A 96 -12.17 -6.57 -29.31
N LYS A 97 -11.44 -6.14 -30.34
CA LYS A 97 -9.97 -6.07 -30.34
C LYS A 97 -9.43 -5.16 -29.24
N TYR A 98 -10.05 -4.00 -29.01
CA TYR A 98 -9.65 -3.06 -27.96
C TYR A 98 -9.84 -3.67 -26.57
N THR A 99 -11.00 -4.29 -26.35
CA THR A 99 -11.30 -4.96 -25.08
C THR A 99 -10.32 -6.10 -24.81
N ALA A 100 -10.03 -6.92 -25.83
CA ALA A 100 -9.08 -8.03 -25.71
C ALA A 100 -7.68 -7.55 -25.29
N ILE A 101 -7.17 -6.46 -25.89
CA ILE A 101 -5.87 -5.89 -25.56
C ILE A 101 -5.86 -5.36 -24.11
N ILE A 102 -6.92 -4.65 -23.69
CA ILE A 102 -7.02 -4.12 -22.32
C ILE A 102 -7.05 -5.28 -21.32
N CYS A 103 -7.87 -6.32 -21.55
CA CYS A 103 -7.93 -7.50 -20.72
C CYS A 103 -6.57 -8.22 -20.64
N PHE A 104 -5.86 -8.34 -21.76
CA PHE A 104 -4.53 -8.93 -21.81
C PHE A 104 -3.50 -8.14 -21.00
N VAL A 105 -3.50 -6.82 -21.11
CA VAL A 105 -2.63 -5.93 -20.32
C VAL A 105 -2.95 -6.02 -18.82
N LEU A 106 -4.23 -6.06 -18.44
CA LEU A 106 -4.65 -6.26 -17.06
C LEU A 106 -4.21 -7.63 -16.52
N PHE A 107 -4.30 -8.68 -17.35
CA PHE A 107 -3.81 -10.01 -17.02
C PHE A 107 -2.30 -10.00 -16.74
N ILE A 108 -1.50 -9.36 -17.60
CA ILE A 108 -0.04 -9.22 -17.40
C ILE A 108 0.25 -8.49 -16.09
N ASN A 109 -0.41 -7.35 -15.83
CA ASN A 109 -0.20 -6.57 -14.62
C ASN A 109 -0.59 -7.35 -13.35
N SER A 110 -1.71 -8.07 -13.38
CA SER A 110 -2.16 -8.93 -12.27
C SER A 110 -1.18 -10.08 -12.01
N SER A 111 -0.70 -10.73 -13.08
CA SER A 111 0.32 -11.79 -13.00
C SER A 111 1.64 -11.27 -12.42
N LEU A 112 2.10 -10.12 -12.91
CA LEU A 112 3.32 -9.46 -12.45
C LEU A 112 3.23 -9.11 -10.96
N LEU A 113 2.09 -8.58 -10.51
CA LEU A 113 1.85 -8.25 -9.11
C LEU A 113 1.76 -9.49 -8.21
N SER A 114 1.23 -10.61 -8.73
CA SER A 114 1.11 -11.86 -7.98
C SER A 114 2.46 -12.56 -7.79
N PHE A 115 3.26 -12.67 -8.86
CA PHE A 115 4.49 -13.46 -8.87
C PHE A 115 5.75 -12.66 -8.48
N PHE A 116 5.88 -11.40 -8.92
CA PHE A 116 7.12 -10.61 -8.78
C PHE A 116 7.05 -9.51 -7.72
N ARG A 117 6.09 -9.57 -6.78
CA ARG A 117 5.86 -8.54 -5.75
C ARG A 117 7.10 -8.14 -4.94
N HIS A 118 8.02 -9.07 -4.70
CA HIS A 118 9.22 -8.82 -3.90
C HIS A 118 10.30 -8.02 -4.65
N GLN A 119 10.22 -7.93 -5.98
CA GLN A 119 11.15 -7.18 -6.81
C GLN A 119 10.51 -5.89 -7.31
N SER A 120 10.53 -4.83 -6.48
CA SER A 120 9.86 -3.56 -6.78
C SER A 120 10.29 -2.93 -8.11
N LEU A 121 11.55 -3.12 -8.52
CA LEU A 121 12.05 -2.62 -9.80
C LEU A 121 11.45 -3.38 -10.99
N THR A 122 11.46 -4.72 -10.94
CA THR A 122 10.87 -5.60 -11.96
C THR A 122 9.37 -5.32 -12.12
N LEU A 123 8.65 -5.12 -11.01
CA LEU A 123 7.23 -4.77 -11.02
C LEU A 123 6.98 -3.44 -11.73
N THR A 124 7.79 -2.42 -11.42
CA THR A 124 7.65 -1.08 -12.01
C THR A 124 7.97 -1.10 -13.49
N LEU A 125 9.07 -1.75 -13.89
CA LEU A 125 9.48 -1.83 -15.29
C LEU A 125 8.52 -2.67 -16.13
N GLY A 126 8.05 -3.81 -15.59
CA GLY A 126 7.07 -4.65 -16.28
C GLY A 126 5.72 -3.95 -16.44
N SER A 127 5.26 -3.19 -15.44
CA SER A 127 4.02 -2.40 -15.56
C SER A 127 4.17 -1.27 -16.59
N PHE A 128 5.34 -0.60 -16.63
CA PHE A 128 5.65 0.41 -17.64
C PHE A 128 5.66 -0.20 -19.05
N ALA A 129 6.31 -1.34 -19.23
CA ALA A 129 6.35 -2.04 -20.52
C ALA A 129 4.95 -2.48 -20.96
N SER A 130 4.14 -3.00 -20.05
CA SER A 130 2.77 -3.44 -20.33
C SER A 130 1.85 -2.28 -20.73
N LEU A 131 1.92 -1.13 -20.05
CA LEU A 131 1.17 0.08 -20.43
C LEU A 131 1.71 0.72 -21.70
N SER A 132 3.02 0.68 -21.95
CA SER A 132 3.60 1.13 -23.22
C SER A 132 3.07 0.29 -24.39
N PHE A 133 3.00 -1.02 -24.21
CA PHE A 133 2.38 -1.92 -25.18
C PHE A 133 0.90 -1.59 -25.42
N LEU A 134 0.13 -1.28 -24.38
CA LEU A 134 -1.27 -0.86 -24.52
C LEU A 134 -1.40 0.37 -25.41
N ILE A 135 -0.62 1.41 -25.13
CA ILE A 135 -0.66 2.69 -25.87
C ILE A 135 -0.25 2.47 -27.33
N LEU A 136 0.77 1.65 -27.59
CA LEU A 136 1.19 1.30 -28.95
C LEU A 136 0.14 0.48 -29.70
N ALA A 137 -0.49 -0.49 -29.03
CA ALA A 137 -1.54 -1.30 -29.63
C ALA A 137 -2.74 -0.42 -30.01
N ILE A 138 -3.15 0.52 -29.16
CA ILE A 138 -4.23 1.46 -29.47
C ILE A 138 -3.90 2.33 -30.70
N ASP A 139 -2.66 2.83 -30.81
CA ASP A 139 -2.20 3.61 -31.98
C ASP A 139 -2.33 2.80 -33.27
N TYR A 140 -1.87 1.54 -33.22
CA TYR A 140 -1.87 0.63 -34.36
C TYR A 140 -3.30 0.28 -34.80
N LEU A 141 -4.19 -0.02 -33.85
CA LEU A 141 -5.59 -0.33 -34.16
C LEU A 141 -6.36 0.90 -34.67
N GLY A 142 -6.00 2.09 -34.17
CA GLY A 142 -6.62 3.35 -34.57
C GLY A 142 -6.15 3.91 -35.91
N ASN A 143 -5.18 3.26 -36.59
CA ASN A 143 -4.49 3.79 -37.76
C ASN A 143 -3.97 5.23 -37.54
N ALA A 144 -3.57 5.54 -36.31
CA ALA A 144 -3.21 6.89 -35.91
C ALA A 144 -1.73 7.21 -36.23
N THR A 145 -1.38 8.49 -36.16
CA THR A 145 -0.17 9.09 -36.76
C THR A 145 1.11 8.91 -35.93
N GLY A 146 1.21 7.87 -35.12
CA GLY A 146 2.39 7.64 -34.27
C GLY A 146 2.43 8.50 -33.00
N TRP A 147 1.27 8.96 -32.51
CA TRP A 147 1.19 9.81 -31.32
C TRP A 147 1.70 9.07 -30.07
N SER A 148 1.63 7.74 -30.09
CA SER A 148 2.08 6.90 -28.98
C SER A 148 3.58 7.02 -28.72
N PHE A 149 4.42 7.09 -29.76
CA PHE A 149 5.85 7.31 -29.58
C PHE A 149 6.20 8.77 -29.26
N LYS A 150 5.47 9.72 -29.85
CA LYS A 150 5.78 11.15 -29.74
C LYS A 150 5.31 11.77 -28.43
N ALA A 151 4.15 11.37 -27.93
CA ALA A 151 3.53 11.94 -26.73
C ALA A 151 3.19 10.87 -25.68
N GLY A 152 2.55 9.77 -26.08
CA GLY A 152 2.03 8.76 -25.15
C GLY A 152 3.08 8.12 -24.24
N ILE A 153 4.13 7.54 -24.83
CA ILE A 153 5.24 6.91 -24.10
C ILE A 153 6.04 7.94 -23.29
N PRO A 154 6.42 9.11 -23.83
CA PRO A 154 7.07 10.15 -23.04
C PRO A 154 6.25 10.62 -21.82
N LEU A 155 4.93 10.78 -21.96
CA LEU A 155 4.02 11.10 -20.85
C LEU A 155 4.00 9.98 -19.80
N LEU A 156 3.89 8.73 -20.25
CA LEU A 156 3.92 7.57 -19.38
C LEU A 156 5.25 7.48 -18.62
N LEU A 157 6.38 7.70 -19.31
CA LEU A 157 7.71 7.69 -18.72
C LEU A 157 7.83 8.76 -17.64
N LEU A 158 7.34 9.97 -17.91
CA LEU A 158 7.34 11.08 -16.95
C LEU A 158 6.57 10.71 -15.66
N LEU A 159 5.41 10.05 -15.79
CA LEU A 159 4.61 9.59 -14.65
C LEU A 159 5.35 8.52 -13.82
N TYR A 160 6.00 7.58 -14.50
CA TYR A 160 6.79 6.54 -13.82
C TYR A 160 8.03 7.11 -13.13
N LEU A 161 8.72 8.06 -13.76
CA LEU A 161 9.82 8.79 -13.15
C LEU A 161 9.38 9.55 -11.90
N PHE A 162 8.22 10.22 -11.93
CA PHE A 162 7.64 10.87 -10.77
C PHE A 162 7.38 9.89 -9.63
N PHE A 163 6.80 8.72 -9.92
CA PHE A 163 6.53 7.70 -8.91
C PHE A 163 7.83 7.15 -8.29
N LEU A 164 8.82 6.83 -9.12
CA LEU A 164 10.14 6.36 -8.68
C LEU A 164 10.86 7.42 -7.85
N CYS A 165 10.91 8.67 -8.31
CA CYS A 165 11.47 9.80 -7.56
C CYS A 165 10.78 9.94 -6.21
N SER A 166 9.46 9.94 -6.17
CA SER A 166 8.69 10.03 -4.93
C SER A 166 9.09 8.94 -3.93
N ILE A 167 9.18 7.68 -4.37
CA ILE A 167 9.63 6.57 -3.51
C ILE A 167 11.06 6.77 -3.02
N LEU A 168 11.99 7.16 -3.90
CA LEU A 168 13.40 7.36 -3.56
C LEU A 168 13.56 8.49 -2.54
N PHE A 169 12.88 9.62 -2.73
CA PHE A 169 12.90 10.73 -1.79
C PHE A 169 12.27 10.34 -0.46
N ILE A 170 11.10 9.69 -0.46
CA ILE A 170 10.45 9.21 0.78
C ILE A 170 11.34 8.23 1.55
N LYS A 171 12.09 7.36 0.86
CA LYS A 171 13.06 6.45 1.51
C LYS A 171 14.25 7.18 2.13
N LYS A 172 14.69 8.30 1.54
CA LYS A 172 15.79 9.13 2.06
C LYS A 172 15.34 10.03 3.24
N LEU A 173 14.05 10.27 3.40
CA LEU A 173 13.52 11.05 4.51
C LEU A 173 13.68 10.29 5.83
N LYS A 174 14.48 10.85 6.76
CA LYS A 174 14.66 10.29 8.11
C LYS A 174 13.39 10.31 8.95
N GLU A 175 12.59 11.37 8.80
CA GLU A 175 11.36 11.60 9.56
C GLU A 175 10.16 11.59 8.63
N LYS A 176 9.20 10.71 8.90
CA LYS A 176 7.97 10.60 8.13
C LYS A 176 6.88 11.47 8.76
N GLY A 177 6.15 12.23 7.95
CA GLY A 177 5.10 13.13 8.43
C GLY A 177 4.79 14.23 7.40
N ILE A 178 4.63 15.46 7.87
CA ILE A 178 4.31 16.64 7.04
C ILE A 178 5.29 16.83 5.85
N ASN A 179 6.56 16.45 6.03
CA ASN A 179 7.58 16.50 4.99
C ASN A 179 7.23 15.66 3.74
N ILE A 180 6.55 14.52 3.92
CA ILE A 180 6.11 13.68 2.79
C ILE A 180 5.06 14.41 1.96
N ILE A 181 4.11 15.08 2.61
CA ILE A 181 3.06 15.84 1.94
C ILE A 181 3.68 16.99 1.15
N ALA A 182 4.62 17.71 1.75
CA ALA A 182 5.34 18.79 1.08
C ALA A 182 6.11 18.29 -0.15
N LEU A 183 6.80 17.17 -0.02
CA LEU A 183 7.54 16.53 -1.12
C LEU A 183 6.62 16.09 -2.27
N ILE A 184 5.49 15.45 -1.96
CA ILE A 184 4.54 15.02 -2.99
C ILE A 184 3.97 16.24 -3.71
N LEU A 185 3.63 17.30 -2.97
CA LEU A 185 3.09 18.54 -3.55
C LEU A 185 4.10 19.26 -4.46
N SER A 186 5.39 19.31 -4.07
CA SER A 186 6.42 19.93 -4.90
C SER A 186 6.68 19.12 -6.17
N LEU A 187 6.80 17.79 -6.05
CA LEU A 187 6.94 16.91 -7.21
C LEU A 187 5.71 16.97 -8.14
N ALA A 188 4.50 17.07 -7.57
CA ALA A 188 3.26 17.20 -8.33
C ALA A 188 3.22 18.51 -9.14
N SER A 189 3.75 19.60 -8.57
CA SER A 189 3.86 20.88 -9.28
C SER A 189 4.83 20.78 -10.46
N ILE A 190 5.97 20.12 -10.26
CA ILE A 190 7.00 19.93 -11.29
C ILE A 190 6.49 19.03 -12.42
N ILE A 191 5.78 17.93 -12.11
CA ILE A 191 5.25 17.04 -13.14
C ILE A 191 4.18 17.73 -13.99
N CYS A 192 3.30 18.55 -13.39
CA CYS A 192 2.30 19.31 -14.15
C CYS A 192 2.93 20.24 -15.19
N MET A 193 4.03 20.91 -14.83
CA MET A 193 4.80 21.73 -15.78
C MET A 193 5.46 20.90 -16.88
N ALA A 194 6.08 19.77 -16.52
CA ALA A 194 6.68 18.89 -17.51
C ALA A 194 5.65 18.28 -18.48
N VAL A 195 4.43 17.99 -18.01
CA VAL A 195 3.31 17.55 -18.85
C VAL A 195 2.91 18.64 -19.83
N GLU A 196 2.71 19.89 -19.37
CA GLU A 196 2.32 20.99 -20.26
C GLU A 196 3.39 21.26 -21.34
N ILE A 197 4.67 21.33 -20.95
CA ILE A 197 5.79 21.50 -21.90
C ILE A 197 5.80 20.40 -22.96
N LEU A 198 5.57 19.15 -22.56
CA LEU A 198 5.56 18.01 -23.47
C LEU A 198 4.35 18.04 -24.42
N LEU A 199 3.19 18.50 -23.94
CA LEU A 199 2.00 18.68 -24.76
C LEU A 199 2.18 19.82 -25.77
N ASP A 200 2.70 20.97 -25.35
CA ASP A 200 2.99 22.10 -26.23
C ASP A 200 3.97 21.71 -27.34
N TYR A 201 5.03 20.99 -26.96
CA TYR A 201 6.02 20.46 -27.90
C TYR A 201 5.39 19.50 -28.90
N TYR A 202 4.51 18.60 -28.44
CA TYR A 202 3.79 17.68 -29.32
C TYR A 202 2.83 18.39 -30.26
N SER A 203 2.12 19.41 -29.78
CA SER A 203 1.18 20.21 -30.58
C SER A 203 1.87 21.16 -31.56
N GLY A 204 3.21 21.25 -31.55
CA GLY A 204 3.97 22.17 -32.39
C GLY A 204 3.70 23.64 -32.08
N GLN A 205 3.15 23.92 -30.90
CA GLN A 205 2.86 25.27 -30.44
C GLN A 205 4.10 25.85 -29.76
N LYS A 206 4.14 27.18 -29.62
CA LYS A 206 5.15 27.81 -28.77
C LYS A 206 4.90 27.35 -27.34
N ILE A 207 5.97 27.06 -26.60
CA ILE A 207 5.88 26.66 -25.19
C ILE A 207 5.25 27.82 -24.42
N THR A 208 4.01 27.65 -23.98
CA THR A 208 3.25 28.63 -23.21
C THR A 208 2.78 27.97 -21.93
N MET A 209 3.27 28.44 -20.79
CA MET A 209 2.83 27.93 -19.49
C MET A 209 1.45 28.53 -19.18
N GLY A 210 0.39 27.83 -19.56
CA GLY A 210 -0.98 28.24 -19.34
C GLY A 210 -1.46 27.82 -17.95
N TRP A 211 -1.67 26.52 -17.73
CA TRP A 211 -2.28 26.00 -16.51
C TRP A 211 -1.24 25.61 -15.46
N SER A 212 -0.05 25.15 -15.87
CA SER A 212 0.98 24.72 -14.92
C SER A 212 1.58 25.86 -14.11
N ILE A 213 1.53 27.10 -14.61
CA ILE A 213 2.06 28.26 -13.88
C ILE A 213 1.26 28.53 -12.60
N TYR A 214 -0.06 28.38 -12.63
CA TYR A 214 -0.92 28.51 -11.45
C TYR A 214 -0.65 27.38 -10.45
N VAL A 215 -0.39 26.17 -10.94
CA VAL A 215 -0.06 25.00 -10.11
C VAL A 215 1.30 25.18 -9.43
N ILE A 216 2.34 25.63 -10.14
CA ILE A 216 3.66 25.89 -9.55
C ILE A 216 3.60 27.06 -8.57
N SER A 217 2.94 28.15 -8.96
CA SER A 217 2.84 29.37 -8.16
C SER A 217 2.15 29.12 -6.82
N SER A 218 1.18 28.20 -6.77
CA SER A 218 0.53 27.82 -5.52
C SER A 218 1.23 26.66 -4.80
N GLY A 219 1.59 25.61 -5.53
CA GLY A 219 2.10 24.36 -4.95
C GLY A 219 3.49 24.48 -4.33
N ILE A 220 4.41 25.23 -4.94
CA ILE A 220 5.78 25.39 -4.43
C ILE A 220 5.81 26.19 -3.12
N PRO A 221 5.15 27.38 -3.00
CA PRO A 221 5.12 28.11 -1.74
C PRO A 221 4.45 27.34 -0.61
N ILE A 222 3.32 26.68 -0.89
CA ILE A 222 2.62 25.86 0.11
C ILE A 222 3.53 24.74 0.60
N SER A 223 4.16 23.99 -0.31
CA SER A 223 5.16 22.96 0.02
C SER A 223 6.29 23.52 0.88
N GLY A 224 6.83 24.70 0.54
CA GLY A 224 7.86 25.39 1.31
C GLY A 224 7.42 25.71 2.75
N ILE A 225 6.20 26.21 2.94
CA ILE A 225 5.63 26.49 4.26
C ILE A 225 5.48 25.19 5.07
N LEU A 226 4.98 24.11 4.46
CA LEU A 226 4.87 22.80 5.12
C LEU A 226 6.24 22.26 5.57
N LEU A 227 7.28 22.41 4.75
CA LEU A 227 8.66 22.07 5.12
C LEU A 227 9.16 22.93 6.27
N PHE A 228 8.92 24.24 6.22
CA PHE A 228 9.32 25.18 7.27
C PHE A 228 8.66 24.84 8.61
N VAL A 229 7.35 24.61 8.62
CA VAL A 229 6.59 24.21 9.82
C VAL A 229 7.12 22.90 10.37
N HIS A 230 7.36 21.90 9.52
CA HIS A 230 7.90 20.61 9.95
C HIS A 230 9.27 20.77 10.65
N TYR A 231 10.17 21.57 10.08
CA TYR A 231 11.50 21.80 10.66
C TYR A 231 11.44 22.66 11.93
N ARG A 232 10.60 23.69 11.97
CA ARG A 232 10.43 24.57 13.15
C ARG A 232 9.82 23.84 14.34
N MET A 233 8.77 23.03 14.11
CA MET A 233 8.12 22.24 15.16
C MET A 233 9.04 21.18 15.77
N LYS A 234 10.10 20.76 15.04
CA LYS A 234 11.13 19.87 15.59
C LYS A 234 11.98 20.56 16.66
N LYS A 235 12.44 21.79 16.41
CA LYS A 235 13.22 22.57 17.40
C LYS A 235 12.43 22.82 18.69
N GLY A 236 11.12 23.05 18.60
CA GLY A 236 10.27 23.28 19.78
C GLY A 236 10.05 22.07 20.68
N ARG A 237 10.08 20.84 20.15
CA ARG A 237 9.88 19.61 20.95
C ARG A 237 11.13 19.16 21.70
N GLU A 238 12.33 19.46 21.19
CA GLU A 238 13.58 19.18 21.92
C GLU A 238 13.76 20.10 23.13
N LEU A 239 13.27 21.35 23.07
CA LEU A 239 13.28 22.27 24.21
C LEU A 239 12.46 21.74 25.39
N LYS A 240 11.31 21.11 25.16
CA LYS A 240 10.48 20.52 26.22
C LYS A 240 11.08 19.26 26.86
N ARG A 241 12.09 18.65 26.21
CA ARG A 241 12.85 17.52 26.75
C ARG A 241 14.13 17.99 27.47
N LEU A 242 14.69 19.12 27.03
CA LEU A 242 15.83 19.79 27.70
C LEU A 242 15.39 20.51 28.98
N PHE A 243 14.21 21.12 28.98
CA PHE A 243 13.58 21.65 30.17
C PHE A 243 12.57 20.61 30.66
N HIS A 244 13.01 19.73 31.57
CA HIS A 244 12.13 18.85 32.35
C HIS A 244 11.08 19.70 33.09
N LEU A 245 9.94 19.92 32.45
CA LEU A 245 8.73 20.58 32.95
C LEU A 245 7.55 19.63 32.70
#